data_AF-A0A1J5QF17-F1
#
_entry.id   AF-A0A1J5QF17-F1
#
_cell.length_a   1.000
_cell.length_b   1.000
_cell.length_c   1.000
_cell.angle_alpha   90.00
_cell.angle_beta   90.00
_cell.angle_gamma   90.00
#
_symmetry.space_group_name_H-M   'P 1'
#
loop_
_entity.id
_entity.type
_entity.pdbx_description
1 polymer ?
#
loop_
_entity_poly.entity_id
_entity_poly.type
_entity_poly.pdbx_seq_one_letter_code
_entity_poly.pdbx_strand_id
1 'polypeptide(L)'
;MQIDDLFDDKKTIYTIIDENDERSSITIDKWVADLLQEMLPDVHEWIKEKYDIICIKKPQLSRREKGNLIRELARREAVKSKNYKSLIDFL
;
A
#
# COMPACT_ATOMS: atom_id res chain seq x y z
N MET A 1 -4.62 6.65 22.43
CA MET A 1 -4.36 7.24 21.10
C MET A 1 -3.58 6.20 20.33
N GLN A 2 -4.18 5.58 19.31
CA GLN A 2 -3.44 4.63 18.48
C GLN A 2 -2.52 5.44 17.57
N ILE A 3 -1.30 4.97 17.34
CA ILE A 3 -0.32 5.64 16.47
C ILE A 3 -0.92 5.92 15.08
N ASP A 4 -1.84 5.06 14.65
CA ASP A 4 -2.60 5.17 13.41
C ASP A 4 -3.38 6.50 13.28
N ASP A 5 -3.91 7.04 14.39
CA ASP A 5 -4.67 8.30 14.38
C ASP A 5 -3.79 9.52 14.09
N LEU A 6 -2.47 9.44 14.35
CA LEU A 6 -1.53 10.55 14.15
C LEU A 6 -1.08 10.70 12.68
N PHE A 7 -1.21 9.61 11.92
CA PHE A 7 -0.75 9.53 10.53
C PHE A 7 -1.89 9.61 9.51
N ASP A 8 -3.14 9.60 9.95
CA ASP A 8 -4.29 9.22 9.13
C ASP A 8 -4.69 10.27 8.06
N ASP A 9 -4.25 11.52 8.20
CA ASP A 9 -4.74 12.62 7.38
C ASP A 9 -4.18 12.68 5.95
N LYS A 10 -3.04 12.03 5.67
CA LYS A 10 -2.39 12.12 4.35
C LYS A 10 -2.36 10.76 3.66
N LYS A 11 -2.79 10.75 2.39
CA LYS A 11 -2.82 9.55 1.55
C LYS A 11 -2.05 9.78 0.25
N THR A 12 -1.50 8.69 -0.30
CA THR A 12 -0.86 8.63 -1.63
C THR A 12 -1.68 7.69 -2.52
N ILE A 13 -1.91 8.10 -3.77
CA ILE A 13 -2.73 7.36 -4.74
C ILE A 13 -1.84 6.75 -5.81
N TYR A 14 -2.00 5.45 -6.05
CA TYR A 14 -1.34 4.71 -7.13
C TYR A 14 -2.38 4.24 -8.13
N THR A 15 -2.28 4.68 -9.38
CA THR A 15 -3.17 4.25 -10.45
C THR A 15 -2.66 2.94 -11.06
N ILE A 16 -3.51 1.92 -11.20
CA ILE A 16 -3.14 0.64 -11.80
C ILE A 16 -4.13 0.27 -12.91
N ILE A 17 -3.75 -0.67 -13.78
CA ILE A 17 -4.68 -1.34 -14.68
C ILE A 17 -5.13 -2.63 -13.99
N ASP A 18 -6.43 -2.88 -13.94
CA ASP A 18 -6.99 -4.07 -13.28
C ASP A 18 -7.28 -5.24 -14.23
N GLU A 19 -7.89 -6.29 -13.71
CA GLU A 19 -8.19 -7.51 -14.47
C GLU A 19 -9.11 -7.32 -15.68
N ASN A 20 -9.83 -6.19 -15.76
CA ASN A 20 -10.74 -5.87 -16.86
C ASN A 20 -10.11 -4.90 -17.86
N ASP A 21 -8.79 -4.65 -17.77
CA ASP A 21 -8.08 -3.63 -18.53
C ASP A 21 -8.58 -2.20 -18.24
N GLU A 22 -9.20 -2.00 -17.07
CA GLU A 22 -9.70 -0.71 -16.63
C GLU A 22 -8.73 -0.01 -15.68
N ARG A 23 -8.70 1.32 -15.74
CA ARG A 23 -7.94 2.13 -14.77
C ARG A 23 -8.61 2.05 -13.40
N SER A 24 -7.84 1.60 -12.42
CA SER A 24 -8.21 1.56 -11.01
C SER A 24 -7.20 2.34 -10.18
N SER A 25 -7.49 2.57 -8.91
CA SER A 25 -6.61 3.33 -8.02
C SER A 25 -6.55 2.71 -6.63
N ILE A 26 -5.34 2.57 -6.11
CA ILE A 26 -5.04 2.11 -4.76
C ILE A 26 -4.53 3.28 -3.96
N THR A 27 -5.31 3.65 -2.95
CA THR A 27 -4.93 4.67 -1.97
C THR A 27 -4.25 3.98 -0.78
N ILE A 28 -3.04 4.40 -0.46
CA ILE A 28 -2.29 3.98 0.73
C ILE A 28 -1.97 5.19 1.61
N ASP A 29 -1.69 4.97 2.88
CA ASP A 29 -1.32 6.05 3.79
C ASP A 29 0.02 6.66 3.39
N LYS A 30 0.17 7.97 3.58
CA LYS A 30 1.36 8.69 3.12
C LYS A 30 2.64 8.16 3.76
N TRP A 31 2.63 7.92 5.06
CA TRP A 31 3.82 7.38 5.75
C TRP A 31 4.20 5.99 5.23
N VAL A 32 3.21 5.16 4.88
CA VAL A 32 3.45 3.86 4.23
C VAL A 32 4.09 4.08 2.87
N ALA A 33 3.54 4.98 2.06
CA ALA A 33 4.07 5.31 0.75
C ALA A 33 5.52 5.81 0.81
N ASP A 34 5.80 6.74 1.72
CA ASP A 34 7.13 7.35 1.89
C ASP A 34 8.15 6.27 2.28
N LEU A 35 7.83 5.40 3.24
CA LEU A 35 8.72 4.28 3.61
C LEU A 35 8.92 3.27 2.48
N LEU A 36 7.87 2.97 1.72
CA LEU A 36 8.00 2.07 0.57
C LEU A 36 8.88 2.67 -0.54
N GLN A 37 8.80 3.98 -0.77
CA GLN A 37 9.62 4.67 -1.78
C GLN A 37 11.11 4.67 -1.43
N GLU A 38 11.44 4.67 -0.13
CA GLU A 38 12.83 4.53 0.32
C GLU A 38 13.34 3.08 0.18
N MET A 39 12.45 2.10 0.35
CA MET A 39 12.81 0.68 0.38
C MET A 39 12.82 0.00 -0.99
N LEU A 40 11.92 0.41 -1.88
CA LEU A 40 11.66 -0.25 -3.15
C LEU A 40 12.13 0.63 -4.31
N PRO A 41 12.73 0.04 -5.36
CA PRO A 41 13.14 0.80 -6.54
C PRO A 41 11.94 1.39 -7.29
N ASP A 42 10.81 0.68 -7.31
CA ASP A 42 9.55 1.14 -7.90
C ASP A 42 8.36 0.61 -7.09
N VAL A 43 7.73 1.52 -6.32
CA VAL A 43 6.55 1.20 -5.51
C VAL A 43 5.31 0.98 -6.38
N HIS A 44 5.23 1.67 -7.51
CA HIS A 44 4.09 1.58 -8.41
C HIS A 44 4.04 0.19 -9.06
N GLU A 45 5.17 -0.27 -9.60
CA GLU A 45 5.32 -1.61 -10.15
C GLU A 45 5.06 -2.68 -9.07
N TRP A 46 5.60 -2.50 -7.87
CA TRP A 46 5.35 -3.43 -6.75
C TRP A 46 3.86 -3.54 -6.40
N ILE A 47 3.15 -2.41 -6.30
CA ILE A 47 1.71 -2.39 -6.03
C ILE A 47 0.94 -3.14 -7.12
N LYS A 48 1.28 -2.87 -8.39
CA LYS A 48 0.66 -3.55 -9.54
C LYS A 48 0.91 -5.06 -9.48
N GLU A 49 2.15 -5.49 -9.28
CA GLU A 49 2.51 -6.91 -9.18
C GLU A 49 1.71 -7.62 -8.07
N LYS A 50 1.61 -7.00 -6.88
CA LYS A 50 0.82 -7.59 -5.78
C LYS A 50 -0.67 -7.62 -6.12
N TYR A 51 -1.20 -6.61 -6.81
CA TYR A 51 -2.59 -6.58 -7.23
C TYR A 51 -2.89 -7.71 -8.22
N ASP A 52 -2.04 -7.86 -9.24
CA ASP A 52 -2.15 -8.91 -10.26
C ASP A 52 -2.15 -10.31 -9.61
N ILE A 53 -1.24 -10.55 -8.65
CA ILE A 53 -1.19 -11.79 -7.88
C ILE A 53 -2.49 -12.03 -7.11
N ILE A 54 -3.07 -11.01 -6.49
CA ILE A 54 -4.33 -11.13 -5.75
C ILE A 54 -5.48 -11.45 -6.70
N CYS A 55 -5.54 -10.81 -7.87
CA CYS A 55 -6.56 -11.11 -8.87
C CYS A 55 -6.51 -12.56 -9.34
N ILE A 56 -5.30 -13.10 -9.54
CA ILE A 56 -5.11 -14.51 -9.94
C ILE A 56 -5.46 -15.45 -8.79
N LYS A 57 -4.98 -15.19 -7.57
CA LYS A 57 -5.13 -16.12 -6.44
C LYS A 57 -6.50 -16.06 -5.77
N LYS A 58 -7.18 -14.92 -5.86
CA LYS A 58 -8.44 -14.64 -5.16
C LYS A 58 -9.44 -13.93 -6.09
N PRO A 59 -9.82 -14.54 -7.22
CA PRO A 59 -10.71 -13.91 -8.21
C PRO A 59 -12.11 -13.62 -7.66
N GLN A 60 -12.54 -14.33 -6.62
CA GLN A 60 -13.85 -14.17 -5.98
C GLN A 60 -13.97 -12.91 -5.10
N LEU A 61 -12.86 -12.24 -4.79
CA LEU A 61 -12.88 -11.05 -3.95
C LEU A 61 -13.38 -9.84 -4.74
N SER A 62 -14.14 -8.98 -4.08
CA SER A 62 -14.50 -7.68 -4.64
C SER A 62 -13.27 -6.78 -4.81
N ARG A 63 -13.36 -5.81 -5.74
CA ARG A 63 -12.33 -4.77 -5.94
C ARG A 63 -11.90 -4.12 -4.61
N ARG A 64 -12.85 -3.85 -3.70
CA ARG A 64 -12.58 -3.24 -2.39
C ARG A 64 -11.75 -4.16 -1.48
N GLU A 65 -12.09 -5.45 -1.43
CA GLU A 65 -11.34 -6.43 -0.62
C GLU A 65 -9.92 -6.63 -1.17
N LYS A 66 -9.75 -6.66 -2.49
CA LYS A 66 -8.42 -6.69 -3.12
C LYS A 66 -7.61 -5.45 -2.73
N GLY A 67 -8.22 -4.26 -2.79
CA GLY A 67 -7.58 -3.02 -2.34
C GLY A 67 -7.21 -3.02 -0.86
N ASN A 68 -8.07 -3.57 0.01
CA ASN A 68 -7.76 -3.72 1.45
C ASN A 68 -6.54 -4.62 1.68
N LEU A 69 -6.44 -5.73 0.93
CA LEU A 69 -5.28 -6.62 1.02
C LEU A 69 -3.98 -5.92 0.59
N ILE A 70 -4.02 -5.09 -0.46
CA ILE A 70 -2.85 -4.31 -0.86
C ILE A 70 -2.43 -3.32 0.22
N ARG A 71 -3.38 -2.60 0.84
CA ARG A 71 -3.06 -1.66 1.93
C ARG A 71 -2.40 -2.38 3.10
N GLU A 72 -2.94 -3.55 3.47
CA GLU A 72 -2.38 -4.38 4.54
C GLU A 72 -0.98 -4.90 4.19
N LEU A 73 -0.75 -5.34 2.94
CA LEU A 73 0.56 -5.76 2.47
C LEU A 73 1.57 -4.61 2.46
N ALA A 74 1.18 -3.44 1.96
CA ALA A 74 1.98 -2.23 1.93
C ALA A 74 2.41 -1.83 3.34
N ARG A 75 1.46 -1.84 4.30
CA ARG A 75 1.75 -1.55 5.71
C ARG A 75 2.74 -2.54 6.31
N ARG A 76 2.56 -3.85 6.08
CA ARG A 76 3.49 -4.88 6.57
C ARG A 76 4.89 -4.73 5.99
N GLU A 77 4.98 -4.33 4.73
CA GLU A 77 6.27 -4.12 4.06
C GLU A 77 6.95 -2.86 4.60
N ALA A 78 6.22 -1.75 4.76
CA ALA A 78 6.74 -0.50 5.30
C ALA A 78 7.28 -0.64 6.74
N VAL A 79 6.63 -1.44 7.60
CA VAL A 79 7.08 -1.70 8.98
C VAL A 79 8.45 -2.41 9.04
N LYS A 80 8.89 -3.05 7.95
CA LYS A 80 10.23 -3.63 7.87
C LYS A 80 11.32 -2.57 7.63
N SER A 81 10.96 -1.33 7.28
CA SER A 81 11.92 -0.25 7.10
C SER A 81 12.70 -0.02 8.39
N LYS A 82 14.02 0.19 8.27
CA LYS A 82 14.84 0.63 9.40
C LYS A 82 14.41 2.02 9.91
N ASN A 83 13.86 2.83 9.01
CA ASN A 83 13.38 4.18 9.30
C ASN A 83 11.99 4.18 9.95
N TYR A 84 11.29 3.04 10.01
CA TYR A 84 10.01 2.94 10.70
C TYR A 84 10.16 3.31 12.18
N LYS A 85 11.20 2.82 12.87
CA LYS A 85 11.44 3.18 14.27
C LYS A 85 11.70 4.67 14.44
N SER A 86 12.54 5.27 13.59
CA SER A 86 12.82 6.70 13.63
C SER A 86 11.57 7.56 13.37
N LEU A 87 10.69 7.11 12.47
CA LEU A 87 9.41 7.76 12.19
C LEU A 87 8.45 7.69 13.38
N ILE A 88 8.46 6.58 14.12
CA ILE A 88 7.67 6.39 15.34
C ILE A 88 8.25 7.17 16.52
N ASP A 89 9.58 7.19 16.68
CA ASP A 89 10.27 7.86 17.79
C ASP A 89 10.22 9.41 17.68
N PHE A 90 9.95 9.94 16.49
CA PHE A 90 9.81 11.38 16.23
C PHE A 90 8.42 11.94 16.59
N LEU A 91 7.46 11.06 16.90
CA LEU A 91 6.07 11.39 17.19
C LEU A 91 5.72 11.24 18.67
#